data_AF-A0A1H8KQL1-F1
#
_entry.id   AF-A0A1H8KQL1-F1
#
_cell.length_a   1.000
_cell.length_b   1.000
_cell.length_c   1.000
_cell.angle_alpha   90.00
_cell.angle_beta   90.00
_cell.angle_gamma   90.00
#
_symmetry.space_group_name_H-M   'P 1'
#
loop_
_entity.id
_entity.type
_entity.pdbx_description
1 polymer ?
#
loop_
_entity_poly.entity_id
_entity_poly.type
_entity_poly.pdbx_seq_one_letter_code
_entity_poly.pdbx_strand_id
1 'polypeptide(L)'
;MNAISPAKKRQGTLLIKFPPGVNYQASAQLDELLGMLTSTDWPLGGEFRLPSWHNGHTYELLNRYQACSVLQDVPASAFPTELKVDN
;
A
#
# COMPACT_ATOMS: atom_id res chain seq x y z
N MET A 1 -7.99 -20.07 -2.30
CA MET A 1 -7.53 -19.06 -3.28
C MET A 1 -7.70 -19.54 -4.73
N ASN A 2 -8.80 -20.24 -5.05
CA ASN A 2 -8.98 -20.90 -6.35
C ASN A 2 -9.33 -19.94 -7.50
N ALA A 3 -9.85 -18.76 -7.17
CA ALA A 3 -10.26 -17.76 -8.15
C ALA A 3 -9.09 -17.21 -8.99
N ILE A 4 -7.86 -17.22 -8.45
CA ILE A 4 -6.66 -16.69 -9.13
C ILE A 4 -5.74 -17.77 -9.72
N SER A 5 -6.06 -19.05 -9.53
CA SER A 5 -5.25 -20.17 -10.03
C SER A 5 -4.97 -20.11 -11.55
N PRO A 6 -5.92 -19.69 -12.42
CA PRO A 6 -5.66 -19.57 -13.86
C PRO A 6 -4.58 -18.54 -14.22
N ALA A 7 -4.30 -17.56 -13.34
CA ALA A 7 -3.32 -16.51 -13.58
C ALA A 7 -1.87 -16.92 -13.28
N LYS A 8 -1.61 -18.14 -12.75
CA LYS A 8 -0.24 -18.62 -12.44
C LYS A 8 0.73 -18.53 -13.61
N LYS A 9 0.27 -18.70 -14.86
CA LYS A 9 1.14 -18.68 -16.05
C LYS A 9 1.73 -17.29 -16.35
N ARG A 10 1.14 -16.22 -15.84
CA ARG A 10 1.60 -14.82 -15.98
C ARG A 10 1.43 -14.08 -14.65
N GLN A 11 1.96 -14.68 -13.59
CA GLN A 11 1.90 -14.09 -12.25
C GLN A 11 2.68 -12.78 -12.21
N GLY A 12 1.95 -11.70 -11.92
CA GLY A 12 2.53 -10.42 -11.50
C GLY A 12 2.51 -10.33 -9.98
N THR A 13 2.28 -9.13 -9.46
CA THR A 13 2.19 -8.83 -8.03
C THR A 13 0.73 -8.85 -7.58
N LEU A 14 0.45 -9.43 -6.41
CA LEU A 14 -0.81 -9.23 -5.69
C LEU A 14 -0.80 -7.83 -5.05
N LEU A 15 -1.64 -6.95 -5.58
CA LEU A 15 -1.75 -5.58 -5.12
C LEU A 15 -2.72 -5.48 -3.93
N ILE A 16 -2.23 -4.99 -2.80
CA ILE A 16 -3.01 -4.65 -1.61
C ILE A 16 -3.19 -3.13 -1.62
N LYS A 17 -4.40 -2.69 -1.96
CA LYS A 17 -4.73 -1.26 -2.07
C LYS A 17 -5.51 -0.79 -0.86
N PHE A 18 -4.94 0.15 -0.09
CA PHE A 18 -5.60 0.70 1.08
C PHE A 18 -6.59 1.82 0.73
N PRO A 19 -7.77 1.85 1.39
CA PRO A 19 -8.69 2.99 1.32
C PRO A 19 -8.04 4.29 1.83
N PRO A 20 -8.52 5.48 1.38
CA PRO A 20 -7.91 6.78 1.71
C PRO A 20 -7.97 7.18 3.20
N GLY A 21 -8.65 6.43 4.06
CA GLY A 21 -8.72 6.66 5.50
C GLY A 21 -7.80 5.78 6.36
N VAL A 22 -7.13 4.79 5.76
CA VAL A 22 -6.30 3.84 6.51
C VAL A 22 -4.90 4.40 6.68
N ASN A 23 -4.51 4.65 7.93
CA ASN A 23 -3.24 5.24 8.34
C ASN A 23 -2.38 4.23 9.13
N TYR A 24 -1.15 4.61 9.47
CA TYR A 24 -0.16 3.75 10.14
C TYR A 24 -0.63 3.12 11.48
N GLN A 25 -1.66 3.66 12.14
CA GLN A 25 -2.27 3.02 13.32
C GLN A 25 -2.83 1.62 13.00
N ALA A 26 -3.10 1.33 11.73
CA ALA A 26 -3.51 0.01 11.26
C ALA A 26 -2.33 -0.94 10.95
N SER A 27 -1.11 -0.62 11.39
CA SER A 27 0.09 -1.41 11.08
C SER A 27 0.05 -2.84 11.64
N ALA A 28 -0.59 -3.06 12.80
CA ALA A 28 -0.81 -4.40 13.32
C ALA A 28 -1.71 -5.26 12.41
N GLN A 29 -2.74 -4.65 11.83
CA GLN A 29 -3.63 -5.30 10.86
C GLN A 29 -2.92 -5.54 9.53
N LEU A 30 -2.00 -4.66 9.13
CA LEU A 30 -1.13 -4.91 7.98
C LEU A 30 -0.22 -6.12 8.23
N ASP A 31 0.38 -6.25 9.42
CA ASP A 31 1.21 -7.41 9.81
C ASP A 31 0.41 -8.72 9.71
N GLU A 32 -0.79 -8.75 10.29
CA GLU A 32 -1.69 -9.91 10.21
C GLU A 32 -2.08 -10.24 8.76
N LEU A 33 -2.42 -9.23 7.96
CA LEU A 33 -2.77 -9.41 6.55
C LEU A 33 -1.61 -10.00 5.75
N LEU A 34 -0.41 -9.45 5.90
CA LEU A 34 0.78 -9.98 5.23
C LEU A 34 1.08 -11.40 5.69
N GLY A 35 0.93 -11.68 6.99
CA GLY A 35 1.05 -13.01 7.58
C GLY A 35 0.13 -14.03 6.90
N MET A 36 -1.15 -13.70 6.70
CA MET A 36 -2.09 -14.57 5.98
C MET A 36 -1.71 -14.79 4.51
N LEU A 37 -1.17 -13.76 3.86
CA LEU A 37 -0.78 -13.78 2.45
C LEU A 37 0.58 -14.45 2.18
N THR A 38 1.38 -14.74 3.22
CA THR A 38 2.62 -15.51 3.07
C THR A 38 2.40 -16.93 2.55
N SER A 39 1.19 -17.48 2.73
CA SER A 39 0.81 -18.78 2.18
C SER A 39 0.69 -18.79 0.65
N THR A 40 0.87 -17.64 -0.01
CA THR A 40 0.75 -17.51 -1.46
C THR A 40 2.11 -17.48 -2.13
N ASP A 41 2.21 -18.08 -3.32
CA ASP A 41 3.40 -17.95 -4.18
C ASP A 41 3.48 -16.57 -4.89
N TRP A 42 2.60 -15.61 -4.57
CA TRP A 42 2.50 -14.34 -5.28
C TRP A 42 3.37 -13.29 -4.59
N PRO A 43 4.19 -12.53 -5.34
CA PRO A 43 4.82 -11.31 -4.82
C PRO A 43 3.76 -10.34 -4.31
N LEU A 44 4.03 -9.66 -3.21
CA LEU A 44 3.08 -8.73 -2.56
C LEU A 44 3.50 -7.28 -2.78
N GLY A 45 2.53 -6.40 -3.06
CA GLY A 45 2.74 -4.96 -3.20
C GLY A 45 1.67 -4.16 -2.49
N GLY A 46 2.08 -3.24 -1.60
CA GLY A 46 1.18 -2.36 -0.84
C GLY A 46 1.06 -0.97 -1.45
N GLU A 47 -0.16 -0.54 -1.78
CA GLU A 47 -0.48 0.83 -2.21
C GLU A 47 -1.00 1.64 -1.02
N PHE A 48 -0.12 2.43 -0.42
CA PHE A 48 -0.41 3.31 0.72
C PHE A 48 -0.63 4.76 0.26
N ARG A 49 -1.76 5.36 0.61
CA ARG A 49 -2.12 6.72 0.14
C ARG A 49 -1.79 7.83 1.11
N LEU A 50 -1.60 7.50 2.39
CA LEU A 50 -1.38 8.49 3.44
C LEU A 50 0.11 8.58 3.81
N PRO A 51 0.66 9.79 4.01
CA PRO A 51 2.06 10.01 4.38
C PRO A 51 2.52 9.22 5.61
N SER A 52 1.60 8.94 6.54
CA SER A 52 1.89 8.19 7.77
C SER A 52 2.54 6.83 7.52
N TRP A 53 2.32 6.22 6.35
CA TRP A 53 2.89 4.92 5.99
C TRP A 53 4.35 4.98 5.53
N HIS A 54 4.85 6.13 5.08
CA HIS A 54 6.20 6.26 4.53
C HIS A 54 7.23 6.50 5.64
N ASN A 55 7.36 5.52 6.52
CA ASN A 55 8.27 5.53 7.67
C ASN A 55 9.06 4.22 7.76
N GLY A 56 10.16 4.23 8.53
CA GLY A 56 11.06 3.08 8.67
C GLY A 56 10.37 1.78 9.11
N HIS A 57 9.45 1.85 10.07
CA HIS A 57 8.74 0.67 10.57
C HIS A 57 7.87 0.00 9.51
N THR A 58 7.19 0.79 8.67
CA THR A 58 6.43 0.22 7.54
C THR A 58 7.36 -0.48 6.56
N TYR A 59 8.51 0.11 6.22
CA TYR A 59 9.46 -0.50 5.30
C TYR A 59 10.10 -1.78 5.89
N GLU A 60 10.42 -1.78 7.18
CA GLU A 60 10.89 -2.98 7.89
C GLU A 60 9.85 -4.11 7.87
N LEU A 61 8.58 -3.76 8.13
CA LEU A 61 7.48 -4.71 8.08
C LEU A 61 7.32 -5.31 6.68
N LEU A 62 7.31 -4.48 5.63
CA LEU A 62 7.23 -4.96 4.24
C LEU A 62 8.43 -5.85 3.89
N ASN A 63 9.63 -5.47 4.29
CA ASN A 63 10.85 -6.26 4.04
C ASN A 63 10.79 -7.64 4.69
N ARG A 64 10.24 -7.75 5.91
CA ARG A 64 10.03 -9.04 6.60
C ARG A 64 9.22 -10.02 5.76
N TYR A 65 8.26 -9.52 5.00
CA TYR A 65 7.36 -10.32 4.16
C TYR A 65 7.75 -10.35 2.68
N GLN A 66 8.94 -9.85 2.32
CA GLN A 66 9.38 -9.71 0.92
C GLN A 66 8.35 -8.96 0.06
N ALA A 67 7.63 -8.02 0.68
CA ALA A 67 6.64 -7.17 0.04
C ALA A 67 7.27 -5.84 -0.37
N CYS A 68 6.70 -5.18 -1.37
CA CYS A 68 7.13 -3.85 -1.81
C CYS A 68 6.08 -2.78 -1.51
N SER A 69 6.52 -1.53 -1.39
CA SER A 69 5.62 -0.38 -1.45
C SER A 69 5.47 0.04 -2.90
N VAL A 70 4.23 0.26 -3.34
CA VAL A 70 3.93 0.82 -4.66
C VAL A 70 4.30 2.30 -4.67
N LEU A 71 5.12 2.70 -5.63
CA LEU A 71 5.37 4.11 -5.94
C LEU A 71 4.12 4.67 -6.63
N GLN A 72 3.50 5.68 -6.03
CA GLN A 72 2.32 6.34 -6.57
C GLN A 72 2.68 7.76 -6.99
N ASP A 73 2.18 8.17 -8.15
CA ASP A 73 2.10 9.57 -8.51
C ASP A 73 0.84 10.15 -7.83
N VAL A 74 1.02 10.67 -6.61
CA VAL A 74 -0.03 11.37 -5.88
C VAL A 74 0.05 12.86 -6.23
N PRO A 75 -1.02 13.49 -6.74
CA PRO A 75 -1.00 14.93 -6.97
C PRO A 75 -0.72 15.63 -5.65
N ALA A 76 0.34 16.45 -5.63
CA ALA A 76 0.78 17.17 -4.46
C ALA A 76 -0.26 18.22 -4.07
N SER A 77 -1.26 17.80 -3.28
CA SER A 77 -2.31 18.65 -2.73
C SER A 77 -3.21 19.30 -3.79
N ALA A 78 -4.47 19.55 -3.42
CA ALA A 78 -5.26 20.54 -4.15
C ALA A 78 -4.46 21.85 -4.17
N PHE A 79 -4.32 22.45 -5.36
CA PHE A 79 -3.85 23.82 -5.51
C PHE A 79 -4.60 24.71 -4.50
N PRO A 80 -3.94 25.61 -3.75
CA PRO A 80 -4.63 26.55 -2.88
C PRO A 80 -5.57 27.40 -3.74
N THR A 81 -6.87 27.10 -3.68
CA THR A 81 -7.90 27.90 -4.34
C THR A 81 -8.28 28.98 -3.35
N GLU A 82 -7.50 30.06 -3.33
CA GLU A 82 -7.84 31.43 -2.88
C GLU A 82 -6.56 32.17 -2.52
N LEU A 83 -5.92 32.78 -3.51
CA LEU A 83 -5.19 34.03 -3.25
C LEU A 83 -6.27 35.09 -3.01
N LYS A 84 -6.60 35.36 -1.75
CA LYS A 84 -7.33 36.58 -1.42
C LYS A 84 -6.42 37.75 -1.81
N VAL A 85 -6.82 38.45 -2.86
CA VAL A 85 -6.28 39.76 -3.19
C VAL A 85 -6.97 40.71 -2.21
N ASP A 86 -6.26 41.10 -1.16
CA ASP A 86 -6.72 42.13 -0.24
C ASP A 86 -6.78 43.45 -1.03
N ASN A 87 -7.99 44.04 -1.11
CA ASN A 87 -8.26 45.37 -1.68
C ASN A 87 -7.79 46.47 -0.73
#